data_AF-A0A452S424-F1
#
_entry.id   AF-A0A452S424-F1
#
_cell.length_a   1.000
_cell.length_b   1.000
_cell.length_c   1.000
_cell.angle_alpha   90.00
_cell.angle_beta   90.00
_cell.angle_gamma   90.00
#
_symmetry.space_group_name_H-M   'P 1'
#
loop_
_entity.id
_entity.type
_entity.pdbx_description
1 polymer ?
#
loop_
_entity_poly.entity_id
_entity_poly.type
_entity_poly.pdbx_seq_one_letter_code
_entity_poly.pdbx_strand_id
1 'polypeptide(L)'
;MVAVEGETVSILCSTQSNPDPILTIFKEKQILATVIYESELQLELPAVTPEDDGEYWCVAENQYGQRATTFNLSVEFAPVILLESHCAAARDTVQCLCVVKSNPEPSVAFELPSRNVTVNETEREFVYSERSGLLLTSILTLRGQAQAPPRVICTAHNVYGTKSLELPFQGAHRLMWAKIGPVGAVVAFAILIAIVCYITQTRRKKNVTESPSFSAGDNPPVLFSSDFRISGAPEKYESREVSTLE
;
A
#
# COMPACT_ATOMS: atom_id res chain seq x y z
N MET A 1 -6.64 -5.14 -30.86
CA MET A 1 -6.55 -3.71 -31.21
C MET A 1 -5.28 -3.15 -30.62
N VAL A 2 -4.66 -2.15 -31.26
CA VAL A 2 -3.48 -1.43 -30.75
C VAL A 2 -3.79 0.07 -30.85
N ALA A 3 -3.37 0.84 -29.85
CA ALA A 3 -3.46 2.30 -29.80
C ALA A 3 -2.29 2.87 -28.98
N VAL A 4 -1.92 4.12 -29.19
CA VAL A 4 -0.89 4.82 -28.41
C VAL A 4 -1.52 5.57 -27.22
N GLU A 5 -0.78 5.69 -26.12
CA GLU A 5 -1.16 6.50 -24.95
C GLU A 5 -1.62 7.91 -25.36
N GLY A 6 -2.82 8.29 -24.93
CA GLY A 6 -3.47 9.56 -25.28
C GLY A 6 -4.30 9.56 -26.57
N GLU A 7 -4.34 8.48 -27.35
CA GLU A 7 -5.26 8.36 -28.48
C GLU A 7 -6.71 8.06 -28.03
N THR A 8 -7.70 8.41 -28.86
CA THR A 8 -9.10 8.02 -28.62
C THR A 8 -9.41 6.71 -29.33
N VAL A 9 -9.88 5.72 -28.58
CA VAL A 9 -10.27 4.40 -29.09
C VAL A 9 -11.80 4.30 -29.14
N SER A 10 -12.35 3.93 -30.29
CA SER A 10 -13.76 3.56 -30.43
C SER A 10 -13.90 2.05 -30.68
N ILE A 11 -14.80 1.42 -29.93
CA ILE A 11 -15.07 -0.01 -29.91
C ILE A 11 -16.54 -0.19 -30.28
N LEU A 12 -16.81 -0.79 -31.43
CA LEU A 12 -18.16 -1.19 -31.84
C LEU A 12 -18.34 -2.69 -31.61
N CYS A 13 -19.32 -3.05 -30.78
CA CYS A 13 -19.83 -4.42 -30.68
C CYS A 13 -21.19 -4.51 -31.37
N SER A 14 -21.34 -5.39 -32.35
CA SER A 14 -22.62 -5.65 -33.03
C SER A 14 -22.99 -7.13 -32.96
N THR A 15 -24.29 -7.40 -32.96
CA THR A 15 -24.84 -8.76 -32.92
C THR A 15 -26.13 -8.86 -33.74
N GLN A 16 -26.49 -10.07 -34.14
CA GLN A 16 -27.79 -10.37 -34.73
C GLN A 16 -28.54 -11.34 -33.80
N SER A 17 -29.65 -10.87 -33.22
CA SER A 17 -30.45 -11.60 -32.24
C SER A 17 -31.94 -11.56 -32.60
N ASN A 18 -32.69 -12.54 -32.11
CA ASN A 18 -34.15 -12.54 -32.12
C ASN A 18 -34.63 -13.25 -30.82
N PRO A 19 -35.29 -12.55 -29.87
CA PRO A 19 -35.64 -11.13 -29.89
C PRO A 19 -34.40 -10.22 -29.76
N ASP A 20 -34.61 -8.90 -29.80
CA ASP A 20 -33.56 -7.92 -29.59
C ASP A 20 -32.83 -8.14 -28.24
N PRO A 21 -31.50 -7.95 -28.17
CA PRO A 21 -30.70 -8.34 -27.02
C PRO A 21 -30.44 -7.17 -26.07
N ILE A 22 -29.89 -7.49 -24.90
CA ILE A 22 -29.12 -6.56 -24.09
C ILE A 22 -27.65 -6.77 -24.46
N LEU A 23 -26.97 -5.70 -24.87
CA LEU A 23 -25.53 -5.69 -25.11
C LEU A 23 -24.81 -5.06 -23.92
N THR A 24 -23.70 -5.65 -23.48
CA THR A 24 -22.84 -5.09 -22.42
C THR A 24 -21.37 -5.32 -22.76
N ILE A 25 -20.58 -4.26 -22.69
CA ILE A 25 -19.12 -4.31 -22.74
C ILE A 25 -18.56 -4.16 -21.33
N PHE A 26 -17.67 -5.06 -20.93
CA PHE A 26 -16.94 -4.99 -19.67
C PHE A 26 -15.44 -5.27 -19.87
N LYS A 27 -14.62 -4.72 -18.98
CA LYS A 27 -13.21 -5.10 -18.80
C LYS A 27 -13.06 -5.74 -17.42
N GLU A 28 -12.43 -6.91 -17.36
CA GLU A 28 -12.24 -7.71 -16.13
C GLU A 28 -13.54 -7.98 -15.33
N LYS A 29 -13.92 -7.06 -14.45
CA LYS A 29 -15.11 -7.10 -13.58
C LYS A 29 -15.91 -5.79 -13.58
N GLN A 30 -15.52 -4.82 -14.41
CA GLN A 30 -16.14 -3.50 -14.51
C GLN A 30 -16.91 -3.39 -15.83
N ILE A 31 -18.23 -3.19 -15.73
CA ILE A 31 -19.06 -2.79 -16.86
C ILE A 31 -18.65 -1.38 -17.29
N LEU A 32 -18.44 -1.21 -18.61
CA LEU A 32 -18.03 0.05 -19.23
C LEU A 32 -19.18 0.69 -20.00
N ALA A 33 -19.99 -0.11 -20.70
CA ALA A 33 -21.18 0.35 -21.41
C ALA A 33 -22.22 -0.77 -21.52
N THR A 34 -23.51 -0.40 -21.54
CA THR A 34 -24.66 -1.29 -21.72
C THR A 34 -25.73 -0.59 -22.55
N VAL A 35 -26.40 -1.33 -23.43
CA VAL A 35 -27.60 -0.88 -24.16
C VAL A 35 -28.63 -2.00 -24.23
N ILE A 36 -29.91 -1.65 -24.36
CA ILE A 36 -31.05 -2.54 -24.08
C ILE A 36 -31.99 -2.54 -25.29
N TYR A 37 -32.22 -3.72 -25.86
CA TYR A 37 -33.01 -3.95 -27.08
C TYR A 37 -32.45 -3.25 -28.33
N GLU A 38 -31.12 -3.16 -28.44
CA GLU A 38 -30.41 -2.66 -29.61
C GLU A 38 -29.40 -3.70 -30.12
N SER A 39 -29.19 -3.73 -31.44
CA SER A 39 -28.29 -4.70 -32.09
C SER A 39 -26.81 -4.29 -32.08
N GLU A 40 -26.49 -3.04 -31.70
CA GLU A 40 -25.14 -2.49 -31.72
C GLU A 40 -24.87 -1.66 -30.45
N LEU A 41 -23.61 -1.63 -30.00
CA LEU A 41 -23.13 -0.89 -28.83
C LEU A 41 -21.75 -0.30 -29.13
N GLN A 42 -21.64 1.03 -29.10
CA GLN A 42 -20.38 1.75 -29.22
C GLN A 42 -19.87 2.21 -27.85
N LEU A 43 -18.61 1.89 -27.54
CA LEU A 43 -17.86 2.38 -26.39
C LEU A 43 -16.71 3.26 -26.91
N GLU A 44 -16.58 4.47 -26.37
CA GLU A 44 -15.43 5.35 -26.64
C GLU A 44 -14.58 5.50 -25.39
N LEU A 45 -13.27 5.30 -25.56
CA LEU A 45 -12.23 5.51 -24.56
C LEU A 45 -11.41 6.74 -24.98
N PRO A 46 -11.72 7.94 -24.45
CA PRO A 46 -10.99 9.15 -24.78
C PRO A 46 -9.63 9.18 -24.06
N ALA A 47 -8.54 9.33 -24.83
CA ALA A 47 -7.17 9.38 -24.33
C ALA A 47 -6.75 8.16 -23.48
N VAL A 48 -6.59 7.00 -24.15
CA VAL A 48 -6.25 5.72 -23.49
C VAL A 48 -4.96 5.77 -22.68
N THR A 49 -4.94 4.99 -21.61
CA THR A 49 -3.86 4.92 -20.61
C THR A 49 -3.18 3.55 -20.60
N PRO A 50 -1.99 3.40 -19.99
CA PRO A 50 -1.37 2.09 -19.74
C PRO A 50 -2.21 1.13 -18.87
N GLU A 51 -3.31 1.61 -18.29
CA GLU A 51 -4.28 0.85 -17.50
C GLU A 51 -5.49 0.39 -18.34
N ASP A 52 -5.64 0.91 -19.57
CA ASP A 52 -6.63 0.43 -20.55
C ASP A 52 -6.17 -0.82 -21.32
N ASP A 53 -4.87 -1.14 -21.35
CA ASP A 53 -4.36 -2.42 -21.89
C ASP A 53 -4.98 -3.65 -21.20
N GLY A 54 -5.50 -4.62 -21.95
CA GLY A 54 -6.09 -5.86 -21.44
C GLY A 54 -7.16 -6.51 -22.33
N GLU A 55 -7.80 -7.56 -21.82
CA GLU A 55 -8.92 -8.23 -22.46
C GLU A 55 -10.27 -7.55 -22.12
N TYR A 56 -11.02 -7.23 -23.15
CA TYR A 56 -12.39 -6.71 -23.08
C TYR A 56 -13.35 -7.78 -23.57
N TRP A 57 -14.54 -7.79 -22.97
CA TRP A 57 -15.61 -8.73 -23.24
C TRP A 57 -16.84 -7.97 -23.71
N CYS A 58 -17.45 -8.40 -24.82
CA CYS A 58 -18.81 -8.01 -25.16
C CYS A 58 -19.75 -9.21 -25.01
N VAL A 59 -20.84 -9.03 -24.28
CA VAL A 59 -21.89 -10.03 -24.06
C VAL A 59 -23.19 -9.55 -24.69
N ALA A 60 -23.83 -10.44 -25.44
CA ALA A 60 -25.20 -10.32 -25.91
C ALA A 60 -26.08 -11.31 -25.14
N GLU A 61 -27.05 -10.80 -24.38
CA GLU A 61 -28.01 -11.59 -23.62
C GLU A 61 -29.43 -11.39 -24.18
N ASN A 62 -30.21 -12.47 -24.30
CA ASN A 62 -31.63 -12.40 -24.60
C ASN A 62 -32.40 -13.46 -23.79
N GLN A 63 -33.74 -13.46 -23.87
CA GLN A 63 -34.61 -14.38 -23.10
C GLN A 63 -34.40 -15.89 -23.35
N TYR A 64 -33.61 -16.26 -24.36
CA TYR A 64 -33.27 -17.65 -24.70
C TYR A 64 -31.80 -18.02 -24.39
N GLY A 65 -30.97 -17.06 -23.96
CA GLY A 65 -29.59 -17.31 -23.53
C GLY A 65 -28.62 -16.15 -23.80
N GLN A 66 -27.35 -16.37 -23.50
CA GLN A 66 -26.28 -15.38 -23.68
C GLN A 66 -25.12 -15.91 -24.55
N ARG A 67 -24.45 -15.00 -25.25
CA ARG A 67 -23.24 -15.24 -26.06
C ARG A 67 -22.22 -14.16 -25.75
N ALA A 68 -20.94 -14.52 -25.66
CA ALA A 68 -19.84 -13.60 -25.42
C ALA A 68 -18.80 -13.67 -26.55
N THR A 69 -18.11 -12.55 -26.77
CA THR A 69 -16.90 -12.47 -27.58
C THR A 69 -15.85 -11.63 -26.85
N THR A 70 -14.57 -11.96 -27.00
CA THR A 70 -13.47 -11.21 -26.38
C THR A 70 -12.57 -10.57 -27.42
N PHE A 71 -11.91 -9.49 -27.03
CA PHE A 71 -10.88 -8.83 -27.82
C PHE A 71 -9.87 -8.14 -26.90
N ASN A 72 -8.60 -8.17 -27.27
CA ASN A 72 -7.56 -7.46 -26.52
C ASN A 72 -7.38 -6.07 -27.10
N LEU A 73 -7.40 -5.05 -26.24
CA LEU A 73 -6.81 -3.75 -26.51
C LEU A 73 -5.40 -3.78 -25.93
N SER A 74 -4.39 -3.50 -26.74
CA SER A 74 -3.05 -3.21 -26.24
C SER A 74 -2.73 -1.74 -26.42
N VAL A 75 -2.13 -1.13 -25.40
CA VAL A 75 -1.77 0.30 -25.41
C VAL A 75 -0.26 0.40 -25.45
N GLU A 76 0.28 1.19 -26.38
CA GLU A 76 1.71 1.47 -26.52
C GLU A 76 2.07 2.82 -25.90
N PHE A 77 3.13 2.85 -25.09
CA PHE A 77 3.48 3.95 -24.19
C PHE A 77 4.98 4.01 -23.89
N ALA A 78 5.46 5.20 -23.49
CA ALA A 78 6.86 5.39 -23.10
C ALA A 78 7.20 4.65 -21.78
N PRO A 79 8.46 4.28 -21.52
CA PRO A 79 8.78 3.41 -20.39
C PRO A 79 8.53 4.09 -19.04
N VAL A 80 7.90 3.38 -18.09
CA VAL A 80 7.63 3.87 -16.73
C VAL A 80 8.45 3.06 -15.72
N ILE A 81 9.46 3.68 -15.12
CA ILE A 81 10.25 3.06 -14.05
C ILE A 81 9.47 3.10 -12.74
N LEU A 82 9.19 1.94 -12.15
CA LEU A 82 8.36 1.81 -10.95
C LEU A 82 9.14 2.14 -9.68
N LEU A 83 8.44 2.66 -8.66
CA LEU A 83 9.00 3.04 -7.34
C LEU A 83 9.55 1.84 -6.53
N GLU A 84 9.29 0.62 -6.97
CA GLU A 84 9.86 -0.62 -6.46
C GLU A 84 11.35 -0.77 -6.80
N SER A 85 11.85 0.01 -7.77
CA SER A 85 13.25 0.06 -8.19
C SER A 85 14.15 0.64 -7.08
N HIS A 86 15.22 -0.05 -6.72
CA HIS A 86 16.09 0.30 -5.61
C HIS A 86 17.46 -0.37 -5.69
N CYS A 87 18.42 0.12 -4.91
CA CYS A 87 19.68 -0.57 -4.63
C CYS A 87 19.75 -1.12 -3.21
N ALA A 88 20.35 -2.29 -3.04
CA ALA A 88 20.67 -2.92 -1.77
C ALA A 88 22.19 -3.15 -1.70
N ALA A 89 22.80 -2.75 -0.58
CA ALA A 89 24.23 -2.96 -0.33
C ALA A 89 24.44 -4.05 0.74
N ALA A 90 25.03 -5.17 0.33
CA ALA A 90 25.63 -6.14 1.22
C ALA A 90 27.13 -5.82 1.43
N ARG A 91 27.85 -6.64 2.21
CA ARG A 91 29.23 -6.36 2.64
C ARG A 91 30.21 -6.12 1.49
N ASP A 92 30.12 -6.94 0.44
CA ASP A 92 31.09 -7.01 -0.67
C ASP A 92 30.41 -6.95 -2.05
N THR A 93 29.09 -6.72 -2.06
CA THR A 93 28.25 -6.69 -3.26
C THR A 93 27.15 -5.65 -3.14
N VAL A 94 26.93 -4.89 -4.21
CA VAL A 94 25.76 -4.02 -4.39
C VAL A 94 24.90 -4.63 -5.47
N GLN A 95 23.61 -4.80 -5.19
CA GLN A 95 22.61 -5.25 -6.15
C GLN A 95 21.59 -4.14 -6.36
N CYS A 96 21.24 -3.83 -7.61
CA CYS A 96 20.24 -2.83 -7.93
C CYS A 96 19.16 -3.43 -8.83
N LEU A 97 17.92 -3.37 -8.36
CA LEU A 97 16.72 -3.73 -9.11
C LEU A 97 16.16 -2.49 -9.79
N CYS A 98 15.88 -2.59 -11.09
CA CYS A 98 15.07 -1.65 -11.84
C CYS A 98 13.87 -2.41 -12.41
N VAL A 99 12.66 -1.89 -12.19
CA VAL A 99 11.41 -2.46 -12.70
C VAL A 99 10.76 -1.44 -13.61
N VAL A 100 10.45 -1.84 -14.85
CA VAL A 100 9.98 -0.93 -15.91
C VAL A 100 8.70 -1.50 -16.52
N LYS A 101 7.60 -0.74 -16.50
CA LYS A 101 6.39 -1.05 -17.28
C LYS A 101 6.50 -0.35 -18.64
N SER A 102 6.45 -1.08 -19.75
CA SER A 102 6.40 -0.46 -21.10
C SER A 102 5.85 -1.38 -22.20
N ASN A 103 5.33 -0.74 -23.24
CA ASN A 103 4.94 -1.38 -24.49
C ASN A 103 5.29 -0.45 -25.67
N PRO A 104 6.11 -0.86 -26.66
CA PRO A 104 6.84 -2.13 -26.74
C PRO A 104 7.93 -2.25 -25.65
N GLU A 105 8.63 -3.39 -25.68
CA GLU A 105 9.72 -3.73 -24.77
C GLU A 105 10.84 -2.66 -24.77
N PRO A 106 11.39 -2.28 -23.60
CA PRO A 106 12.42 -1.27 -23.51
C PRO A 106 13.82 -1.89 -23.46
N SER A 107 14.83 -1.19 -23.93
CA SER A 107 16.22 -1.50 -23.57
C SER A 107 16.60 -0.78 -22.27
N VAL A 108 17.21 -1.51 -21.33
CA VAL A 108 17.69 -0.97 -20.05
C VAL A 108 19.22 -0.86 -20.01
N ALA A 109 19.69 0.24 -19.44
CA ALA A 109 21.09 0.45 -19.09
C ALA A 109 21.20 1.01 -17.65
N PHE A 110 22.27 0.64 -16.96
CA PHE A 110 22.64 1.19 -15.66
C PHE A 110 23.87 2.08 -15.79
N GLU A 111 23.72 3.36 -15.48
CA GLU A 111 24.80 4.33 -15.48
C GLU A 111 25.43 4.40 -14.08
N LEU A 112 26.77 4.41 -14.02
CA LEU A 112 27.56 4.61 -12.81
C LEU A 112 28.38 5.90 -12.94
N PRO A 113 27.82 7.09 -12.64
CA PRO A 113 28.51 8.37 -12.84
C PRO A 113 29.87 8.47 -12.12
N SER A 114 30.02 7.79 -10.97
CA SER A 114 31.28 7.76 -10.22
C SER A 114 32.41 6.96 -10.90
N ARG A 115 32.11 6.23 -11.99
CA ARG A 115 33.08 5.45 -12.78
C ARG A 115 33.09 5.81 -14.27
N ASN A 116 32.16 6.64 -14.75
CA ASN A 116 31.90 6.88 -16.18
C ASN A 116 31.67 5.58 -16.98
N VAL A 117 30.93 4.62 -16.39
CA VAL A 117 30.58 3.33 -17.02
C VAL A 117 29.07 3.22 -17.17
N THR A 118 28.62 2.69 -18.29
CA THR A 118 27.21 2.36 -18.59
C THR A 118 27.10 0.86 -18.88
N VAL A 119 26.51 0.10 -17.97
CA VAL A 119 26.36 -1.36 -18.09
C VAL A 119 25.00 -1.66 -18.72
N ASN A 120 24.96 -2.50 -19.76
CA ASN A 120 23.71 -2.84 -20.47
C ASN A 120 23.36 -4.34 -20.39
N GLU A 121 22.21 -4.72 -20.97
CA GLU A 121 21.69 -6.10 -21.03
C GLU A 121 22.59 -7.11 -21.77
N THR A 122 23.57 -6.64 -22.56
CA THR A 122 24.56 -7.51 -23.21
C THR A 122 25.70 -7.91 -22.25
N GLU A 123 25.94 -7.12 -21.19
CA GLU A 123 26.94 -7.37 -20.16
C GLU A 123 26.41 -8.36 -19.09
N ARG A 124 26.10 -9.57 -19.55
CA ARG A 124 25.48 -10.67 -18.77
C ARG A 124 26.29 -11.19 -17.57
N GLU A 125 27.52 -10.72 -17.38
CA GLU A 125 28.29 -10.94 -16.14
C GLU A 125 27.76 -10.09 -14.98
N PHE A 126 27.21 -8.90 -15.28
CA PHE A 126 26.76 -7.91 -14.30
C PHE A 126 25.25 -7.71 -14.31
N VAL A 127 24.59 -7.77 -15.47
CA VAL A 127 23.14 -7.53 -15.62
C VAL A 127 22.39 -8.80 -16.01
N TYR A 128 21.26 -9.03 -15.33
CA TYR A 128 20.23 -10.00 -15.73
C TYR A 128 18.90 -9.27 -15.93
N SER A 129 18.19 -9.53 -17.01
CA SER A 129 16.86 -8.97 -17.29
C SER A 129 15.86 -10.05 -17.67
N GLU A 130 14.61 -9.91 -17.23
CA GLU A 130 13.51 -10.85 -17.44
C GLU A 130 12.18 -10.08 -17.68
N ARG A 131 11.36 -10.53 -18.64
CA ARG A 131 10.09 -9.88 -19.02
C ARG A 131 8.89 -10.73 -18.61
N SER A 132 7.89 -10.09 -18.02
CA SER A 132 6.58 -10.66 -17.71
C SER A 132 5.46 -9.69 -18.14
N GLY A 133 4.79 -10.03 -19.25
CA GLY A 133 3.74 -9.20 -19.84
C GLY A 133 4.27 -7.83 -20.30
N LEU A 134 3.86 -6.77 -19.59
CA LEU A 134 4.31 -5.39 -19.81
C LEU A 134 5.47 -4.97 -18.91
N LEU A 135 5.85 -5.77 -17.90
CA LEU A 135 6.92 -5.46 -16.97
C LEU A 135 8.23 -6.11 -17.42
N LEU A 136 9.31 -5.33 -17.44
CA LEU A 136 10.69 -5.81 -17.50
C LEU A 136 11.33 -5.58 -16.12
N THR A 137 11.85 -6.64 -15.52
CA THR A 137 12.72 -6.56 -14.33
C THR A 137 14.16 -6.67 -14.77
N SER A 138 15.02 -5.75 -14.32
CA SER A 138 16.45 -5.76 -14.62
C SER A 138 17.25 -5.61 -13.34
N ILE A 139 18.31 -6.41 -13.20
CA ILE A 139 19.08 -6.60 -11.98
C ILE A 139 20.55 -6.41 -12.30
N LEU A 140 21.12 -5.28 -11.85
CA LEU A 140 22.56 -5.03 -11.84
C LEU A 140 23.19 -5.66 -10.59
N THR A 141 24.33 -6.32 -10.77
CA THR A 141 25.18 -6.82 -9.68
C THR A 141 26.59 -6.27 -9.79
N LEU A 142 27.04 -5.58 -8.74
CA LEU A 142 28.36 -4.97 -8.62
C LEU A 142 29.13 -5.67 -7.50
N ARG A 143 30.34 -6.14 -7.78
CA ARG A 143 31.23 -6.81 -6.81
C ARG A 143 32.35 -5.88 -6.37
N GLY A 144 32.76 -6.00 -5.10
CA GLY A 144 33.92 -5.34 -4.52
C GLY A 144 33.60 -4.44 -3.32
N GLN A 145 34.57 -4.31 -2.41
CA GLN A 145 34.54 -3.39 -1.28
C GLN A 145 34.41 -1.94 -1.77
N ALA A 146 33.28 -1.30 -1.45
CA ALA A 146 33.05 0.13 -1.67
C ALA A 146 32.88 0.83 -0.31
N GLN A 147 33.72 1.83 -0.02
CA GLN A 147 33.69 2.58 1.25
C GLN A 147 32.35 3.29 1.50
N ALA A 148 31.60 3.58 0.44
CA ALA A 148 30.28 4.19 0.42
C ALA A 148 29.47 3.58 -0.75
N PRO A 149 28.12 3.55 -0.68
CA PRO A 149 27.30 3.08 -1.80
C PRO A 149 27.52 3.94 -3.05
N PRO A 150 27.71 3.33 -4.24
CA PRO A 150 27.91 4.06 -5.49
C PRO A 150 26.60 4.67 -5.98
N ARG A 151 26.66 5.84 -6.64
CA ARG A 151 25.51 6.40 -7.36
C ARG A 151 25.21 5.53 -8.58
N VAL A 152 23.97 5.06 -8.71
CA VAL A 152 23.48 4.23 -9.83
C VAL A 152 22.19 4.84 -10.38
N ILE A 153 22.12 5.00 -11.70
CA ILE A 153 20.95 5.48 -12.42
C ILE A 153 20.49 4.35 -13.35
N CYS A 154 19.22 3.96 -13.28
CA CYS A 154 18.61 3.12 -14.30
C CYS A 154 18.04 4.01 -15.40
N THR A 155 18.37 3.73 -16.65
CA THR A 155 17.82 4.39 -17.85
C THR A 155 17.14 3.34 -18.71
N ALA A 156 15.88 3.60 -19.10
CA ALA A 156 15.05 2.71 -19.91
C ALA A 156 14.51 3.45 -21.14
N HIS A 157 14.62 2.83 -22.33
CA HIS A 157 14.29 3.45 -23.61
C HIS A 157 13.43 2.53 -24.49
N ASN A 158 12.36 3.06 -25.10
CA ASN A 158 11.65 2.44 -26.22
C ASN A 158 11.34 3.51 -27.29
N VAL A 159 10.65 3.11 -28.38
CA VAL A 159 10.36 4.00 -29.52
C VAL A 159 9.53 5.26 -29.16
N TYR A 160 8.81 5.25 -28.03
CA TYR A 160 8.01 6.38 -27.55
C TYR A 160 8.76 7.30 -26.58
N GLY A 161 9.93 6.90 -26.08
CA GLY A 161 10.79 7.80 -25.30
C GLY A 161 11.76 7.10 -24.35
N THR A 162 12.30 7.90 -23.43
CA THR A 162 13.31 7.48 -22.44
C THR A 162 12.93 8.02 -21.07
N LYS A 163 13.12 7.22 -20.02
CA LYS A 163 13.13 7.69 -18.62
C LYS A 163 14.40 7.22 -17.94
N SER A 164 14.82 8.01 -16.94
CA SER A 164 15.95 7.68 -16.07
C SER A 164 15.56 7.93 -14.62
N LEU A 165 15.98 7.04 -13.72
CA LEU A 165 15.74 7.12 -12.28
C LEU A 165 17.03 6.81 -11.51
N GLU A 166 17.43 7.73 -10.63
CA GLU A 166 18.49 7.46 -9.64
C GLU A 166 17.96 6.53 -8.56
N LEU A 167 18.60 5.37 -8.40
CA LEU A 167 18.04 4.28 -7.60
C LEU A 167 18.31 4.50 -6.09
N PRO A 168 17.26 4.55 -5.25
CA PRO A 168 17.42 4.77 -3.82
C PRO A 168 18.07 3.57 -3.14
N PHE A 169 19.05 3.81 -2.27
CA PHE A 169 19.66 2.75 -1.46
C PHE A 169 18.81 2.42 -0.24
N GLN A 170 18.43 1.16 -0.09
CA GLN A 170 17.74 0.65 1.10
C GLN A 170 18.72 0.49 2.28
N GLY A 171 19.23 1.61 2.80
CA GLY A 171 20.29 1.68 3.79
C GLY A 171 19.91 2.41 5.09
N ALA A 172 20.24 1.78 6.22
CA ALA A 172 20.39 2.35 7.57
C ALA A 172 19.21 3.04 8.29
N HIS A 173 18.18 3.61 7.64
CA HIS A 173 17.19 4.45 8.35
C HIS A 173 16.32 3.72 9.40
N ARG A 174 16.22 2.37 9.35
CA ARG A 174 15.54 1.58 10.39
C ARG A 174 16.26 1.59 11.75
N LEU A 175 17.53 2.01 11.84
CA LEU A 175 18.29 1.94 13.10
C LEU A 175 18.14 3.14 14.04
N MET A 176 17.57 4.27 13.60
CA MET A 176 17.41 5.45 14.48
C MET A 176 16.46 5.17 15.66
N TRP A 177 15.37 4.42 15.44
CA TRP A 177 14.46 4.00 16.51
C TRP A 177 15.13 3.04 17.51
N ALA A 178 15.97 2.12 17.02
CA ALA A 178 16.70 1.17 17.86
C ALA A 178 17.72 1.84 18.80
N LYS A 179 18.24 3.02 18.45
CA LYS A 179 19.15 3.81 19.30
C LYS A 179 18.46 4.52 20.46
N ILE A 180 17.15 4.78 20.37
CA ILE A 180 16.38 5.50 21.39
C ILE A 180 16.11 4.62 22.62
N GLY A 181 15.92 3.30 22.44
CA GLY A 181 15.54 2.36 23.49
C GLY A 181 16.34 2.47 24.79
N PRO A 182 17.68 2.31 24.77
CA PRO A 182 18.49 2.33 26.00
C PRO A 182 18.49 3.69 26.70
N VAL A 183 18.59 4.79 25.93
CA VAL A 183 18.67 6.15 26.48
C VAL A 183 17.31 6.59 27.05
N GLY A 184 16.23 6.31 26.33
CA GLY A 184 14.86 6.58 26.79
C GLY A 184 14.51 5.82 28.07
N ALA A 185 14.93 4.55 28.19
CA ALA A 185 14.73 3.76 29.39
C ALA A 185 15.47 4.35 30.61
N VAL A 186 16.72 4.77 30.45
CA VAL A 186 17.50 5.41 31.53
C VAL A 186 16.88 6.74 31.97
N VAL A 187 16.46 7.58 31.01
CA VAL A 187 15.80 8.87 31.30
C VAL A 187 14.46 8.65 32.02
N ALA A 188 13.63 7.72 31.54
CA ALA A 188 12.35 7.39 32.18
C ALA A 188 12.54 6.86 33.61
N PHE A 189 13.53 5.99 33.83
CA PHE A 189 13.83 5.44 35.16
C PHE A 189 14.34 6.52 36.13
N ALA A 190 15.19 7.44 35.66
CA ALA A 190 15.65 8.59 36.45
C ALA A 190 14.49 9.53 36.85
N ILE A 191 13.55 9.80 35.93
CA ILE A 191 12.34 10.60 36.20
C ILE A 191 11.44 9.90 37.23
N LEU A 192 11.21 8.59 37.10
CA LEU A 192 10.42 7.82 38.06
C LEU A 192 11.05 7.82 39.47
N ILE A 193 12.38 7.66 39.57
CA ILE A 193 13.10 7.79 40.85
C ILE A 193 12.91 9.20 41.43
N ALA A 194 13.09 10.25 40.62
CA ALA A 194 12.91 11.64 41.09
C ALA A 194 11.50 11.91 41.62
N ILE A 195 10.46 11.41 40.94
CA ILE A 195 9.06 11.50 41.37
C ILE A 195 8.83 10.74 42.68
N VAL A 196 9.33 9.51 42.82
CA VAL A 196 9.22 8.72 44.06
C VAL A 196 9.97 9.38 45.22
N CYS A 197 11.17 9.93 44.98
CA CYS A 197 11.91 10.72 45.97
C CYS A 197 11.13 11.99 46.38
N TYR A 198 10.52 12.71 45.44
CA TYR A 198 9.71 13.89 45.75
C TYR A 198 8.46 13.54 46.56
N ILE A 199 7.73 12.48 46.19
CA ILE A 199 6.53 12.02 46.92
C ILE A 199 6.90 11.53 48.32
N THR A 200 8.00 10.79 48.48
CA THR A 200 8.45 10.31 49.80
C THR A 200 8.99 11.44 50.68
N GLN A 201 9.69 12.44 50.12
CA GLN A 201 10.12 13.63 50.87
C GLN A 201 8.95 14.52 51.28
N THR A 202 7.98 14.76 50.39
CA THR A 202 6.79 15.57 50.72
C THR A 202 5.88 14.87 51.72
N ARG A 203 5.72 13.54 51.64
CA ARG A 203 5.08 12.74 52.71
C ARG A 203 5.86 12.82 54.02
N ARG A 204 7.19 12.66 54.01
CA ARG A 204 8.01 12.85 55.23
C ARG A 204 7.84 14.24 55.85
N LYS A 205 7.77 15.31 55.04
CA LYS A 205 7.50 16.66 55.55
C LYS A 205 6.12 16.76 56.21
N LYS A 206 5.06 16.20 55.61
CA LYS A 206 3.72 16.15 56.23
C LYS A 206 3.71 15.34 57.53
N ASN A 207 4.33 14.16 57.55
CA ASN A 207 4.44 13.30 58.72
C ASN A 207 5.27 13.90 59.89
N VAL A 208 5.99 15.01 59.66
CA VAL A 208 6.70 15.78 60.70
C VAL A 208 5.84 16.95 61.23
N THR A 209 4.73 17.29 60.58
CA THR A 209 3.84 18.40 60.97
C THR A 209 2.65 17.95 61.83
N GLU A 210 2.30 16.65 61.85
CA GLU A 210 1.15 16.14 62.62
C GLU A 210 1.57 15.24 63.80
N SER A 211 1.74 15.86 64.96
CA SER A 211 1.61 15.22 66.28
C SER A 211 1.18 16.30 67.31
N PRO A 212 0.26 16.00 68.25
CA PRO A 212 -0.71 17.01 68.69
C PRO A 212 -0.38 17.76 70.00
N SER A 213 -0.92 18.97 70.13
CA SER A 213 -1.00 19.73 71.40
C SER A 213 -2.45 19.98 71.81
N PHE A 214 -2.73 19.79 73.10
CA PHE A 214 -4.04 19.57 73.73
C PHE A 214 -4.66 20.84 74.31
N SER A 215 -5.99 21.04 74.21
CA SER A 215 -6.87 21.55 75.32
C SER A 215 -8.32 21.92 74.91
N ALA A 216 -9.30 21.46 75.70
CA ALA A 216 -10.70 21.96 75.89
C ALA A 216 -11.67 22.03 74.66
N GLY A 217 -12.99 21.85 74.82
CA GLY A 217 -13.80 21.49 75.99
C GLY A 217 -15.32 21.43 75.70
N ASP A 218 -16.09 20.88 76.66
CA ASP A 218 -17.57 20.85 76.77
C ASP A 218 -18.42 20.01 75.78
N ASN A 219 -19.74 19.99 76.00
CA ASN A 219 -20.60 18.78 75.97
C ASN A 219 -21.86 18.86 75.04
N PRO A 220 -22.57 17.73 74.77
CA PRO A 220 -23.59 17.54 73.70
C PRO A 220 -25.05 17.78 74.21
N PRO A 221 -26.20 17.36 73.56
CA PRO A 221 -26.41 16.45 72.41
C PRO A 221 -27.62 16.73 71.43
N VAL A 222 -27.93 15.73 70.57
CA VAL A 222 -29.21 15.38 69.88
C VAL A 222 -29.62 16.13 68.57
N LEU A 223 -29.71 15.41 67.44
CA LEU A 223 -30.99 15.12 66.74
C LEU A 223 -30.90 13.96 65.70
N PHE A 224 -31.99 13.72 64.94
CA PHE A 224 -32.44 12.41 64.43
C PHE A 224 -32.66 12.36 62.90
N SER A 225 -32.71 11.13 62.35
CA SER A 225 -33.34 10.73 61.07
C SER A 225 -32.69 11.21 59.74
N SER A 226 -32.98 10.60 58.57
CA SER A 226 -34.11 9.69 58.21
C SER A 226 -33.77 8.57 57.21
N ASP A 227 -34.49 7.45 57.29
CA ASP A 227 -34.67 6.46 56.20
C ASP A 227 -35.55 6.98 55.04
N PHE A 228 -35.31 6.50 53.81
CA PHE A 228 -36.40 5.95 52.97
C PHE A 228 -35.90 4.93 51.92
N ARG A 229 -36.84 4.19 51.29
CA ARG A 229 -36.60 2.97 50.50
C ARG A 229 -37.09 3.04 49.03
N ILE A 230 -36.31 2.39 48.14
CA ILE A 230 -36.69 1.36 47.15
C ILE A 230 -37.99 1.55 46.34
N SER A 231 -37.91 1.59 45.00
CA SER A 231 -38.27 0.42 44.12
C SER A 231 -38.09 0.70 42.61
N GLY A 232 -37.88 -0.34 41.80
CA GLY A 232 -37.87 -0.27 40.32
C GLY A 232 -36.95 -1.29 39.61
N ALA A 233 -37.49 -2.45 39.23
CA ALA A 233 -36.87 -3.53 38.44
C ALA A 233 -37.98 -4.49 37.93
N PRO A 234 -37.74 -5.55 37.12
CA PRO A 234 -36.56 -5.92 36.31
C PRO A 234 -36.91 -5.70 34.80
N GLU A 235 -36.64 -6.48 33.74
CA GLU A 235 -35.85 -7.70 33.39
C GLU A 235 -35.54 -7.57 31.87
N LYS A 236 -34.38 -7.91 31.26
CA LYS A 236 -33.62 -9.17 31.06
C LYS A 236 -34.31 -10.28 30.23
N TYR A 237 -33.67 -10.69 29.13
CA TYR A 237 -33.61 -12.10 28.72
C TYR A 237 -32.26 -12.42 28.05
N GLU A 238 -31.89 -13.71 27.99
CA GLU A 238 -30.55 -14.17 27.63
C GLU A 238 -30.60 -15.53 26.87
N SER A 239 -29.56 -15.85 26.11
CA SER A 239 -29.51 -16.96 25.14
C SER A 239 -29.54 -18.36 25.75
N ARG A 240 -30.06 -19.34 25.01
CA ARG A 240 -29.55 -20.73 25.04
C ARG A 240 -29.89 -21.57 23.81
N GLU A 241 -28.92 -22.38 23.39
CA GLU A 241 -29.11 -23.54 22.51
C GLU A 241 -29.52 -24.79 23.33
N VAL A 242 -30.09 -25.80 22.65
CA VAL A 242 -29.82 -27.24 22.82
C VAL A 242 -30.49 -28.01 21.66
N SER A 243 -30.10 -29.26 21.40
CA SER A 243 -30.22 -29.93 20.11
C SER A 243 -31.29 -31.05 20.01
N THR A 244 -31.68 -31.37 18.77
CA THR A 244 -32.00 -32.71 18.22
C THR A 244 -32.94 -33.67 18.99
N LEU A 245 -34.06 -34.04 18.36
CA LEU A 245 -34.30 -35.39 17.79
C LEU A 245 -35.68 -35.50 17.11
N GLU A 246 -35.85 -36.59 16.35
CA GLU A 246 -37.05 -37.02 15.57
C GLU A 246 -37.42 -36.18 14.33
#